data_AF-A0AAE1SWL3-F1
#
_entry.id   AF-A0AAE1SWL3-F1
#
_cell.length_a   1.000
_cell.length_b   1.000
_cell.length_c   1.000
_cell.angle_alpha   90.00
_cell.angle_beta   90.00
_cell.angle_gamma   90.00
#
_symmetry.space_group_name_H-M   'P 1'
#
loop_
_entity.id
_entity.type
_entity.pdbx_description
1 polymer ?
#
loop_
_entity_poly.entity_id
_entity_poly.type
_entity_poly.pdbx_seq_one_letter_code
_entity_poly.pdbx_strand_id
1 'polypeptide(L)'
;MRQKGAQTKKKENYQEKPFANARFNQSTTPRERDALNANAKKGIPHLVILNPSGKVVTDSGVEIIVEHGVEGYTFTQERLNEIKEQEETAKREQSLKSILESQSRNYVVAADGRKVLVTELEGKMVGLYFSMTSFDECESFTRKLIEMYDKLIAQGEIFKVVMIPLDDEDEDDSFKKGFASMPWFSLPLKDKTSIEEHGILVYPFTPERFSELEQIEKAKREAQTLESILVTGDHDLVIGKYGEKMGRLFIHSNVVEAIEEHGILVYPFTPERFSELEQIEKAKREAQTLESILVTGDHDFVIGKDGEKILVSDLVGKNILLYFSAHWCPPCHTFTKLKEAYETIKAKNGPLGVIFISSDHDQDLFDDYFATMSWMDFPFGDERKASLSRLFKVQAILTLVSIWPSGKTITIGARNLMLSHGAKAFPFTEERMKEIEAEISLEEKKEK
;
A
#
# COMPACT_ATOMS: atom_id res chain seq x y z
N MET A 1 -64.31 -8.20 32.27
CA MET A 1 -63.06 -8.83 31.76
C MET A 1 -62.25 -7.72 31.12
N ARG A 2 -61.00 -7.38 31.43
CA ARG A 2 -59.90 -7.97 32.21
C ARG A 2 -59.09 -6.83 32.86
N GLN A 3 -58.35 -7.19 33.91
CA GLN A 3 -57.58 -6.35 34.82
C GLN A 3 -56.34 -5.68 34.20
N LYS A 4 -55.95 -4.56 34.83
CA LYS A 4 -54.68 -3.84 34.69
C LYS A 4 -53.49 -4.72 35.12
N GLY A 5 -52.35 -4.54 34.46
CA GLY A 5 -51.05 -5.04 34.92
C GLY A 5 -49.92 -4.22 34.31
N ALA A 6 -49.35 -3.31 35.09
CA ALA A 6 -48.12 -2.61 34.78
C ALA A 6 -46.93 -3.59 34.87
N GLN A 7 -45.99 -3.52 33.94
CA GLN A 7 -44.68 -4.14 34.12
C GLN A 7 -43.56 -3.11 33.86
N THR A 8 -42.80 -2.96 34.94
CA THR A 8 -41.70 -2.07 35.23
C THR A 8 -40.45 -2.47 34.46
N LYS A 9 -39.77 -1.49 33.85
CA LYS A 9 -38.40 -1.63 33.35
C LYS A 9 -37.45 -1.94 34.52
N LYS A 10 -36.88 -3.15 34.56
CA LYS A 10 -35.69 -3.45 35.38
C LYS A 10 -34.44 -3.20 34.53
N LYS A 11 -33.64 -2.21 34.94
CA LYS A 11 -32.22 -2.14 34.59
C LYS A 11 -31.52 -3.27 35.35
N GLU A 12 -31.00 -4.27 34.65
CA GLU A 12 -30.08 -5.22 35.26
C GLU A 12 -28.66 -4.65 35.19
N ASN A 13 -28.07 -4.58 36.37
CA ASN A 13 -26.75 -4.05 36.67
C ASN A 13 -25.74 -5.17 36.38
N TYR A 14 -24.93 -5.06 35.33
CA TYR A 14 -23.84 -5.99 35.07
C TYR A 14 -22.71 -5.71 36.08
N GLN A 15 -22.66 -6.50 37.16
CA GLN A 15 -21.45 -6.66 37.95
C GLN A 15 -20.53 -7.65 37.23
N GLU A 16 -19.29 -7.23 36.97
CA GLU A 16 -18.21 -8.10 36.51
C GLU A 16 -18.06 -9.31 37.44
N LYS A 17 -18.20 -10.52 36.91
CA LYS A 17 -17.73 -11.74 37.56
C LYS A 17 -16.32 -12.05 37.03
N PRO A 18 -15.34 -12.35 37.88
CA PRO A 18 -14.00 -12.68 37.43
C PRO A 18 -14.01 -13.98 36.61
N PHE A 19 -13.26 -13.97 35.51
CA PHE A 19 -13.03 -15.15 34.67
C PHE A 19 -12.52 -16.31 35.53
N ALA A 20 -13.29 -17.39 35.60
CA ALA A 20 -12.86 -18.63 36.21
C ALA A 20 -11.76 -19.25 35.34
N ASN A 21 -10.57 -19.46 35.93
CA ASN A 21 -9.48 -20.21 35.33
C ASN A 21 -9.96 -21.58 34.83
N ALA A 22 -9.97 -21.77 33.51
CA ALA A 22 -10.14 -23.09 32.91
C ALA A 22 -8.93 -23.95 33.31
N ARG A 23 -9.18 -25.02 34.07
CA ARG A 23 -8.17 -26.02 34.43
C ARG A 23 -7.78 -26.81 33.18
N PHE A 24 -6.57 -26.63 32.69
CA PHE A 24 -5.96 -27.50 31.68
C PHE A 24 -5.75 -28.91 32.25
N ASN A 25 -6.15 -29.94 31.49
CA ASN A 25 -5.94 -31.35 31.83
C ASN A 25 -4.43 -31.66 31.96
N GLN A 26 -4.05 -32.40 33.01
CA GLN A 26 -2.67 -32.68 33.41
C GLN A 26 -1.99 -33.75 32.54
N SER A 27 -1.93 -33.61 31.21
CA SER A 27 -1.24 -34.58 30.33
C SER A 27 -0.25 -34.00 29.33
N THR A 28 0.01 -32.69 29.32
CA THR A 28 1.05 -32.09 28.47
C THR A 28 2.41 -32.17 29.13
N THR A 29 3.40 -32.74 28.44
CA THR A 29 4.77 -32.82 28.94
C THR A 29 5.42 -31.43 29.00
N PRO A 30 6.40 -31.18 29.90
CA PRO A 30 7.06 -29.87 29.99
C PRO A 30 7.65 -29.39 28.66
N ARG A 31 8.18 -30.31 27.85
CA ARG A 31 8.74 -30.04 26.52
C ARG A 31 7.70 -29.50 25.52
N GLU A 32 6.47 -29.99 25.57
CA GLU A 32 5.36 -29.55 24.70
C GLU A 32 4.80 -28.20 25.16
N ARG A 33 4.82 -27.94 26.48
CA ARG A 33 4.44 -26.64 27.07
C ARG A 33 5.44 -25.54 26.71
N ASP A 34 6.74 -25.84 26.74
CA ASP A 34 7.79 -24.90 26.36
C ASP A 34 7.79 -24.60 24.85
N ALA A 35 7.44 -25.58 24.02
CA ALA A 35 7.25 -25.38 22.57
C ALA A 35 6.05 -24.46 22.26
N LEU A 36 4.92 -24.64 22.94
CA LEU A 36 3.75 -23.75 22.81
C LEU A 36 4.06 -22.31 23.25
N ASN A 37 4.79 -22.15 24.36
CA ASN A 37 5.16 -20.84 24.90
C ASN A 37 6.25 -20.12 24.08
N ALA A 38 7.11 -20.87 23.39
CA ALA A 38 8.11 -20.29 22.50
C ALA A 38 7.48 -19.70 21.22
N ASN A 39 6.41 -20.32 20.71
CA ASN A 39 5.75 -19.91 19.46
C ASN A 39 4.73 -18.77 19.66
N ALA A 40 4.18 -18.61 20.87
CA ALA A 40 3.32 -17.48 21.24
C ALA A 40 4.01 -16.09 21.22
N LYS A 41 5.33 -16.03 20.93
CA LYS A 41 6.11 -14.79 20.78
C LYS A 41 5.93 -14.08 19.43
N LYS A 42 5.11 -14.61 18.51
CA LYS A 42 4.96 -14.08 17.13
C LYS A 42 3.82 -13.06 16.91
N GLY A 43 3.28 -12.47 17.97
CA GLY A 43 2.23 -11.44 17.88
C GLY A 43 0.84 -11.98 18.22
N ILE A 44 -0.07 -11.07 18.57
CA ILE A 44 -1.45 -11.36 18.98
C ILE A 44 -2.37 -10.84 17.87
N PRO A 45 -3.37 -11.63 17.41
CA PRO A 45 -3.79 -12.94 17.93
C PRO A 45 -2.86 -14.10 17.52
N HIS A 46 -2.82 -15.16 18.34
CA HIS A 46 -2.10 -16.42 18.07
C HIS A 46 -3.04 -17.61 18.28
N LEU A 47 -3.10 -18.52 17.31
CA LEU A 47 -4.05 -19.64 17.27
C LEU A 47 -3.33 -20.93 16.90
N VAL A 48 -3.38 -21.89 17.82
CA VAL A 48 -2.86 -23.26 17.64
C VAL A 48 -4.04 -24.20 17.53
N ILE A 49 -4.06 -25.02 16.47
CA ILE A 49 -5.15 -25.95 16.18
C ILE A 49 -4.71 -27.37 16.57
N LEU A 50 -5.55 -28.04 17.37
CA LEU A 50 -5.34 -29.42 17.81
C LEU A 50 -6.33 -30.36 17.12
N ASN A 51 -5.91 -31.59 16.82
CA ASN A 51 -6.81 -32.62 16.33
C ASN A 51 -7.61 -33.25 17.49
N PRO A 52 -8.62 -34.12 17.22
CA PRO A 52 -9.39 -34.78 18.28
C PRO A 52 -8.57 -35.64 19.25
N SER A 53 -7.35 -36.04 18.88
CA SER A 53 -6.42 -36.75 19.77
C SER A 53 -5.60 -35.82 20.68
N GLY A 54 -5.78 -34.51 20.57
CA GLY A 54 -5.07 -33.50 21.37
C GLY A 54 -3.67 -33.13 20.85
N LYS A 55 -3.29 -33.60 19.66
CA LYS A 55 -1.99 -33.27 19.03
C LYS A 55 -2.09 -31.99 18.21
N VAL A 56 -1.04 -31.16 18.26
CA VAL A 56 -0.92 -29.97 17.41
C VAL A 56 -0.92 -30.37 15.93
N VAL A 57 -1.87 -29.80 15.19
CA VAL A 57 -1.98 -29.91 13.73
C VAL A 57 -1.20 -28.77 13.08
N THR A 58 -1.37 -27.55 13.60
CA THR A 58 -0.67 -26.35 13.15
C THR A 58 -0.62 -25.31 14.26
N ASP A 59 0.46 -24.55 14.33
CA ASP A 59 0.62 -23.38 15.20
C ASP A 59 0.44 -22.04 14.44
N SER A 60 0.14 -22.12 13.15
CA SER A 60 -0.10 -20.99 12.25
C SER A 60 -1.60 -20.84 11.95
N GLY A 61 -2.46 -21.20 12.93
CA GLY A 61 -3.91 -21.23 12.73
C GLY A 61 -4.53 -19.86 12.41
N VAL A 62 -3.90 -18.76 12.85
CA VAL A 62 -4.35 -17.41 12.47
C VAL A 62 -4.14 -17.19 10.98
N GLU A 63 -2.94 -17.48 10.47
CA GLU A 63 -2.60 -17.34 9.05
C GLU A 63 -3.54 -18.20 8.20
N ILE A 64 -3.75 -19.47 8.56
CA ILE A 64 -4.62 -20.38 7.80
C ILE A 64 -6.09 -19.93 7.79
N ILE A 65 -6.62 -19.43 8.91
CA ILE A 65 -8.01 -18.93 8.96
C ILE A 65 -8.14 -17.59 8.22
N VAL A 66 -7.12 -16.74 8.32
CA VAL A 66 -7.06 -15.45 7.62
C VAL A 66 -6.94 -15.65 6.12
N GLU A 67 -6.20 -16.66 5.68
CA GLU A 67 -6.00 -17.00 4.28
C GLU A 67 -7.21 -17.80 3.77
N HIS A 68 -7.41 -19.04 4.23
CA HIS A 68 -8.31 -20.00 3.57
C HIS A 68 -9.69 -20.17 4.22
N GLY A 69 -10.00 -19.42 5.29
CA GLY A 69 -11.30 -19.42 5.93
C GLY A 69 -11.85 -20.82 6.28
N VAL A 70 -13.08 -21.12 5.85
CA VAL A 70 -13.73 -22.43 6.05
C VAL A 70 -13.16 -23.52 5.14
N GLU A 71 -12.58 -23.17 4.00
CA GLU A 71 -12.06 -24.15 3.04
C GLU A 71 -10.82 -24.85 3.57
N GLY A 72 -10.03 -24.14 4.39
CA GLY A 72 -8.91 -24.67 5.19
C GLY A 72 -9.32 -25.67 6.27
N TYR A 73 -10.62 -25.95 6.46
CA TYR A 73 -11.11 -26.90 7.46
C TYR A 73 -10.47 -28.29 7.31
N THR A 74 -10.19 -28.90 8.47
CA THR A 74 -9.20 -29.96 8.77
C THR A 74 -7.79 -29.43 9.08
N PHE A 75 -7.43 -28.26 8.56
CA PHE A 75 -6.22 -27.48 8.88
C PHE A 75 -4.92 -28.28 8.77
N THR A 76 -4.94 -29.36 8.01
CA THR A 76 -3.78 -30.22 7.77
C THR A 76 -2.94 -29.65 6.64
N GLN A 77 -1.64 -29.93 6.66
CA GLN A 77 -0.77 -29.56 5.54
C GLN A 77 -1.24 -30.17 4.20
N GLU A 78 -1.83 -31.36 4.24
CA GLU A 78 -2.40 -32.02 3.07
C GLU A 78 -3.58 -31.24 2.48
N ARG A 79 -4.53 -30.80 3.32
CA ARG A 79 -5.66 -29.98 2.87
C ARG A 79 -5.21 -28.63 2.33
N LEU A 80 -4.22 -27.99 2.95
CA LEU A 80 -3.66 -26.72 2.46
C LEU A 80 -2.99 -26.91 1.09
N ASN A 81 -2.28 -28.03 0.90
CA ASN A 81 -1.69 -28.35 -0.39
C ASN A 81 -2.76 -28.63 -1.45
N GLU A 82 -3.87 -29.29 -1.11
CA GLU A 82 -5.02 -29.49 -2.01
C GLU A 82 -5.66 -28.17 -2.43
N ILE A 83 -5.93 -27.26 -1.49
CA ILE A 83 -6.49 -25.94 -1.78
C ILE A 83 -5.54 -25.17 -2.68
N LYS A 84 -4.25 -25.15 -2.36
CA LYS A 84 -3.23 -24.52 -3.19
C LYS A 84 -3.12 -25.14 -4.58
N GLU A 85 -3.28 -26.45 -4.71
CA GLU A 85 -3.28 -27.14 -6.00
C GLU A 85 -4.55 -26.85 -6.81
N GLN A 86 -5.71 -26.73 -6.14
CA GLN A 86 -6.97 -26.28 -6.75
C GLN A 86 -6.88 -24.84 -7.24
N GLU A 87 -6.37 -23.93 -6.39
CA GLU A 87 -5.94 -22.56 -6.72
C GLU A 87 -5.04 -22.53 -7.95
N GLU A 88 -3.93 -23.24 -7.93
CA GLU A 88 -3.04 -23.25 -9.09
C GLU A 88 -3.69 -23.92 -10.32
N THR A 89 -4.65 -24.82 -10.15
CA THR A 89 -5.35 -25.48 -11.27
C THR A 89 -6.33 -24.55 -11.96
N ALA A 90 -7.21 -23.85 -11.25
CA ALA A 90 -8.08 -22.91 -11.95
C ALA A 90 -7.41 -21.57 -12.32
N LYS A 91 -6.24 -21.19 -11.77
CA LYS A 91 -5.35 -20.19 -12.42
C LYS A 91 -4.89 -20.68 -13.79
N ARG A 92 -4.60 -21.99 -13.91
CA ARG A 92 -4.19 -22.62 -15.18
C ARG A 92 -5.33 -22.77 -16.18
N GLU A 93 -6.58 -22.86 -15.72
CA GLU A 93 -7.77 -23.06 -16.57
C GLU A 93 -8.50 -21.75 -16.93
N GLN A 94 -8.26 -20.66 -16.20
CA GLN A 94 -8.83 -19.34 -16.52
C GLN A 94 -8.26 -18.81 -17.84
N SER A 95 -9.15 -18.45 -18.76
CA SER A 95 -8.79 -17.95 -20.09
C SER A 95 -9.31 -16.54 -20.31
N LEU A 96 -8.66 -15.76 -21.18
CA LEU A 96 -9.19 -14.44 -21.56
C LEU A 96 -10.59 -14.55 -22.18
N LYS A 97 -10.93 -15.69 -22.79
CA LYS A 97 -12.27 -15.95 -23.32
C LYS A 97 -13.30 -16.06 -22.20
N SER A 98 -12.99 -16.76 -21.11
CA SER A 98 -13.88 -16.82 -19.94
C SER A 98 -13.96 -15.49 -19.18
N ILE A 99 -13.23 -14.44 -19.55
CA ILE A 99 -13.37 -13.12 -18.92
C ILE A 99 -14.04 -12.12 -19.87
N LEU A 100 -13.64 -12.16 -21.15
CA LEU A 100 -14.09 -11.22 -22.15
C LEU A 100 -15.22 -11.74 -23.03
N GLU A 101 -15.57 -13.02 -23.00
CA GLU A 101 -16.73 -13.56 -23.71
C GLU A 101 -17.89 -13.83 -22.73
N SER A 102 -19.12 -13.75 -23.23
CA SER A 102 -20.33 -14.23 -22.57
C SER A 102 -21.10 -15.11 -23.55
N GLN A 103 -22.19 -15.75 -23.10
CA GLN A 103 -23.04 -16.53 -24.01
C GLN A 103 -23.55 -15.73 -25.22
N SER A 104 -23.59 -14.40 -25.10
CA SER A 104 -24.12 -13.49 -26.13
C SER A 104 -23.06 -12.60 -26.80
N ARG A 105 -21.81 -12.58 -26.31
CA ARG A 105 -20.77 -11.67 -26.79
C ARG A 105 -19.40 -12.34 -26.90
N ASN A 106 -18.75 -12.19 -28.06
CA ASN A 106 -17.39 -12.66 -28.32
C ASN A 106 -16.44 -11.55 -28.83
N TYR A 107 -16.79 -10.28 -28.58
CA TYR A 107 -16.07 -9.12 -29.10
C TYR A 107 -15.87 -8.04 -28.03
N VAL A 108 -14.81 -7.24 -28.20
CA VAL A 108 -14.58 -5.98 -27.51
C VAL A 108 -14.82 -4.82 -28.49
N VAL A 109 -14.96 -3.59 -27.97
CA VAL A 109 -15.26 -2.40 -28.76
C VAL A 109 -14.05 -1.47 -28.77
N ALA A 110 -13.65 -0.96 -29.93
CA ALA A 110 -12.66 0.09 -30.07
C ALA A 110 -13.29 1.49 -29.89
N ALA A 111 -12.49 2.51 -29.62
CA ALA A 111 -12.96 3.89 -29.44
C ALA A 111 -13.77 4.45 -30.62
N ASP A 112 -13.51 3.98 -31.85
CA ASP A 112 -14.27 4.32 -33.06
C ASP A 112 -15.57 3.52 -33.25
N GLY A 113 -15.94 2.70 -32.26
CA GLY A 113 -17.13 1.85 -32.27
C GLY A 113 -16.96 0.53 -33.03
N ARG A 114 -15.79 0.24 -33.62
CA ARG A 114 -15.55 -1.05 -34.28
C ARG A 114 -15.56 -2.18 -33.25
N LYS A 115 -16.20 -3.29 -33.63
CA LYS A 115 -16.17 -4.54 -32.87
C LYS A 115 -14.95 -5.35 -33.29
N VAL A 116 -14.17 -5.79 -32.32
CA VAL A 116 -12.94 -6.58 -32.49
C VAL A 116 -13.14 -7.91 -31.79
N LEU A 117 -12.91 -9.03 -32.47
CA LEU A 117 -13.14 -10.35 -31.86
C LEU A 117 -12.13 -10.59 -30.73
N VAL A 118 -12.57 -11.26 -29.65
CA VAL A 118 -11.67 -11.64 -28.55
C VAL A 118 -10.54 -12.54 -29.06
N THR A 119 -10.79 -13.33 -30.11
CA THR A 119 -9.78 -14.16 -30.79
C THR A 119 -8.66 -13.35 -31.47
N GLU A 120 -8.85 -12.06 -31.73
CA GLU A 120 -7.79 -11.18 -32.25
C GLU A 120 -6.83 -10.73 -31.15
N LEU A 121 -7.17 -10.93 -29.88
CA LEU A 121 -6.29 -10.66 -28.74
C LEU A 121 -5.39 -11.85 -28.42
N GLU A 122 -5.56 -12.98 -29.13
CA GLU A 122 -4.75 -14.17 -28.89
C GLU A 122 -3.27 -13.92 -29.22
N GLY A 123 -2.37 -14.46 -28.40
CA GLY A 123 -0.92 -14.27 -28.54
C GLY A 123 -0.39 -12.94 -27.99
N LYS A 124 -1.28 -11.98 -27.68
CA LYS A 124 -0.93 -10.65 -27.18
C LYS A 124 -0.84 -10.64 -25.65
N MET A 125 -0.12 -9.66 -25.13
CA MET A 125 -0.18 -9.31 -23.72
C MET A 125 -1.38 -8.39 -23.51
N VAL A 126 -2.33 -8.79 -22.67
CA VAL A 126 -3.59 -8.07 -22.47
C VAL A 126 -3.68 -7.60 -21.03
N GLY A 127 -3.81 -6.29 -20.83
CA GLY A 127 -4.18 -5.66 -19.58
C GLY A 127 -5.69 -5.43 -19.51
N LEU A 128 -6.34 -5.96 -18.48
CA LEU A 128 -7.72 -5.69 -18.12
C LEU A 128 -7.74 -4.49 -17.18
N TYR A 129 -8.21 -3.35 -17.69
CA TYR A 129 -8.23 -2.10 -16.93
C TYR A 129 -9.63 -1.83 -16.38
N PHE A 130 -9.82 -2.03 -15.09
CA PHE A 130 -11.07 -1.72 -14.41
C PHE A 130 -11.08 -0.22 -14.09
N SER A 131 -12.08 0.49 -14.62
CA SER A 131 -12.13 1.95 -14.54
C SER A 131 -13.54 2.44 -14.23
N MET A 132 -13.61 3.46 -13.39
CA MET A 132 -14.82 4.21 -13.08
C MET A 132 -14.58 5.69 -13.42
N THR A 133 -15.37 6.24 -14.34
CA THR A 133 -15.26 7.63 -14.82
C THR A 133 -15.70 8.67 -13.79
N SER A 134 -16.52 8.30 -12.82
CA SER A 134 -16.95 9.18 -11.73
C SER A 134 -15.88 9.44 -10.66
N PHE A 135 -14.65 8.94 -10.83
CA PHE A 135 -13.58 9.01 -9.82
C PHE A 135 -12.26 9.61 -10.35
N ASP A 136 -11.79 10.69 -9.72
CA ASP A 136 -10.65 11.49 -10.20
C ASP A 136 -9.32 10.72 -10.26
N GLU A 137 -9.13 9.72 -9.39
CA GLU A 137 -7.89 8.94 -9.34
C GLU A 137 -7.73 8.06 -10.59
N CYS A 138 -8.85 7.55 -11.14
CA CYS A 138 -8.89 6.86 -12.42
C CYS A 138 -8.39 7.75 -13.56
N GLU A 139 -8.76 9.03 -13.58
CA GLU A 139 -8.32 9.98 -14.61
C GLU A 139 -6.79 10.15 -14.57
N SER A 140 -6.24 10.32 -13.37
CA SER A 140 -4.81 10.53 -13.17
C SER A 140 -3.97 9.33 -13.62
N PHE A 141 -4.43 8.11 -13.31
CA PHE A 141 -3.79 6.86 -13.71
C PHE A 141 -3.98 6.60 -15.21
N THR A 142 -5.18 6.82 -15.75
CA THR A 142 -5.49 6.65 -17.18
C THR A 142 -4.51 7.43 -18.05
N ARG A 143 -4.19 8.68 -17.68
CA ARG A 143 -3.20 9.48 -18.40
C ARG A 143 -1.82 8.81 -18.43
N LYS A 144 -1.34 8.29 -17.30
CA LYS A 144 -0.06 7.57 -17.23
C LYS A 144 -0.08 6.29 -18.06
N LEU A 145 -1.19 5.56 -18.02
CA LEU A 145 -1.37 4.33 -18.78
C LEU A 145 -1.39 4.60 -20.29
N ILE A 146 -2.04 5.67 -20.76
CA ILE A 146 -1.99 6.12 -22.17
C ILE A 146 -0.55 6.43 -22.58
N GLU A 147 0.17 7.25 -21.80
CA GLU A 147 1.56 7.61 -22.11
C GLU A 147 2.48 6.37 -22.22
N MET A 148 2.29 5.39 -21.34
CA MET A 148 3.01 4.13 -21.40
C MET A 148 2.60 3.30 -22.61
N TYR A 149 1.30 3.16 -22.85
CA TYR A 149 0.76 2.39 -23.96
C TYR A 149 1.26 2.90 -25.31
N ASP A 150 1.18 4.21 -25.55
CA ASP A 150 1.63 4.82 -26.80
C ASP A 150 3.13 4.59 -27.05
N LYS A 151 3.95 4.67 -25.99
CA LYS A 151 5.39 4.37 -26.08
C LYS A 151 5.64 2.90 -26.42
N LEU A 152 4.91 1.96 -25.81
CA LEU A 152 5.02 0.54 -26.11
C LEU A 152 4.60 0.22 -27.55
N ILE A 153 3.48 0.79 -28.01
CA ILE A 153 3.02 0.62 -29.39
C ILE A 153 4.02 1.21 -30.38
N ALA A 154 4.60 2.38 -30.09
CA ALA A 154 5.63 2.99 -30.92
C ALA A 154 6.92 2.15 -30.99
N GLN A 155 7.21 1.35 -29.96
CA GLN A 155 8.32 0.39 -29.92
C GLN A 155 8.01 -0.93 -30.64
N GLY A 156 6.77 -1.13 -31.10
CA GLY A 156 6.35 -2.37 -31.77
C GLY A 156 5.94 -3.48 -30.82
N GLU A 157 5.72 -3.18 -29.53
CA GLU A 157 5.34 -4.16 -28.53
C GLU A 157 3.88 -4.61 -28.70
N ILE A 158 3.62 -5.89 -28.39
CA ILE A 158 2.32 -6.55 -28.57
C ILE A 158 1.40 -6.43 -27.35
N PHE A 159 1.46 -5.28 -26.66
CA PHE A 159 0.60 -4.98 -25.52
C PHE A 159 -0.75 -4.41 -25.97
N LYS A 160 -1.84 -4.88 -25.35
CA LYS A 160 -3.21 -4.41 -25.55
C LYS A 160 -3.88 -4.17 -24.20
N VAL A 161 -4.74 -3.17 -24.14
CA VAL A 161 -5.58 -2.91 -22.97
C VAL A 161 -7.04 -3.15 -23.36
N VAL A 162 -7.80 -3.77 -22.47
CA VAL A 162 -9.24 -3.90 -22.55
C VAL A 162 -9.80 -3.30 -21.27
N MET A 163 -10.46 -2.15 -21.41
CA MET A 163 -11.13 -1.48 -20.33
C MET A 163 -12.42 -2.22 -19.94
N ILE A 164 -12.63 -2.39 -18.65
CA ILE A 164 -13.82 -2.96 -18.04
C ILE A 164 -14.48 -1.81 -17.28
N PRO A 165 -15.52 -1.18 -17.86
CA PRO A 165 -16.17 -0.06 -17.21
C PRO A 165 -16.95 -0.52 -15.99
N LEU A 166 -16.76 0.19 -14.89
CA LEU A 166 -17.45 -0.07 -13.62
C LEU A 166 -18.63 0.89 -13.40
N ASP A 167 -18.69 1.99 -14.15
CA ASP A 167 -19.76 2.98 -14.06
C ASP A 167 -21.16 2.36 -14.27
N ASP A 168 -22.16 3.01 -13.68
CA ASP A 168 -23.56 2.62 -13.85
C ASP A 168 -24.10 3.02 -15.24
N GLU A 169 -25.16 2.33 -15.67
CA GLU A 169 -25.73 2.49 -17.02
C GLU A 169 -26.21 3.92 -17.34
N ASP A 170 -26.50 4.71 -16.30
CA ASP A 170 -26.96 6.09 -16.40
C ASP A 170 -25.84 7.07 -16.80
N GLU A 171 -24.57 6.65 -16.80
CA GLU A 171 -23.39 7.47 -17.15
C GLU A 171 -22.90 7.27 -18.60
N ASP A 172 -23.72 6.65 -19.47
CA ASP A 172 -23.42 6.27 -20.87
C ASP A 172 -22.80 7.40 -21.71
N ASP A 173 -23.24 8.65 -21.52
CA ASP A 173 -22.71 9.80 -22.28
C ASP A 173 -21.35 10.29 -21.76
N SER A 174 -21.11 10.22 -20.44
CA SER A 174 -19.82 10.54 -19.82
C SER A 174 -18.77 9.53 -20.25
N PHE A 175 -19.14 8.24 -20.12
CA PHE A 175 -18.31 7.11 -20.54
C PHE A 175 -17.91 7.21 -22.01
N LYS A 176 -18.86 7.41 -22.93
CA LYS A 176 -18.56 7.51 -24.37
C LYS A 176 -17.60 8.65 -24.68
N LYS A 177 -17.77 9.79 -24.01
CA LYS A 177 -16.91 10.96 -24.21
C LYS A 177 -15.48 10.69 -23.72
N GLY A 178 -15.32 10.07 -22.56
CA GLY A 178 -14.01 9.66 -22.05
C GLY A 178 -13.37 8.60 -22.95
N PHE A 179 -14.10 7.53 -23.25
CA PHE A 179 -13.62 6.39 -24.03
C PHE A 179 -13.23 6.75 -25.47
N ALA A 180 -13.89 7.72 -26.11
CA ALA A 180 -13.57 8.15 -27.48
C ALA A 180 -12.12 8.61 -27.67
N SER A 181 -11.44 9.01 -26.59
CA SER A 181 -10.03 9.43 -26.62
C SER A 181 -9.04 8.31 -26.31
N MET A 182 -9.52 7.11 -25.96
CA MET A 182 -8.67 6.02 -25.49
C MET A 182 -8.04 5.24 -26.66
N PRO A 183 -6.75 4.85 -26.57
CA PRO A 183 -6.05 4.15 -27.65
C PRO A 183 -6.27 2.62 -27.63
N TRP A 184 -7.18 2.15 -26.77
CA TRP A 184 -7.39 0.73 -26.46
C TRP A 184 -8.86 0.31 -26.58
N PHE A 185 -9.15 -0.94 -26.22
CA PHE A 185 -10.49 -1.51 -26.35
C PHE A 185 -11.27 -1.39 -25.04
N SER A 186 -12.58 -1.60 -25.09
CA SER A 186 -13.46 -1.69 -23.92
C SER A 186 -14.49 -2.80 -24.08
N LEU A 187 -14.97 -3.34 -22.96
CA LEU A 187 -16.27 -4.00 -22.94
C LEU A 187 -17.38 -2.98 -23.21
N PRO A 188 -18.50 -3.38 -23.86
CA PRO A 188 -19.66 -2.53 -23.97
C PRO A 188 -20.20 -2.17 -22.58
N LEU A 189 -20.45 -0.89 -22.29
CA LEU A 189 -20.89 -0.42 -20.97
C LEU A 189 -22.16 -1.15 -20.46
N LYS A 190 -23.08 -1.46 -21.37
CA LYS A 190 -24.38 -2.10 -21.07
C LYS A 190 -24.32 -3.63 -20.99
N ASP A 191 -23.11 -4.19 -21.05
CA ASP A 191 -22.90 -5.63 -21.05
C ASP A 191 -21.99 -6.04 -19.90
N LYS A 192 -22.57 -6.04 -18.69
CA LYS A 192 -21.93 -6.57 -17.47
C LYS A 192 -22.07 -8.10 -17.35
N THR A 193 -22.73 -8.77 -18.30
CA THR A 193 -23.02 -10.22 -18.20
C THR A 193 -21.76 -11.06 -18.04
N SER A 194 -20.67 -10.73 -18.72
CA SER A 194 -19.40 -11.44 -18.56
C SER A 194 -18.75 -11.25 -17.18
N ILE A 195 -19.03 -10.14 -16.49
CA ILE A 195 -18.53 -9.85 -15.13
C ILE A 195 -19.35 -10.66 -14.11
N GLU A 196 -20.68 -10.65 -14.28
CA GLU A 196 -21.64 -11.35 -13.42
C GLU A 196 -21.60 -12.88 -13.58
N GLU A 197 -21.53 -13.39 -14.81
CA GLU A 197 -21.50 -14.82 -15.13
C GLU A 197 -20.21 -15.51 -14.66
N HIS A 198 -19.10 -14.77 -14.59
CA HIS A 198 -17.79 -15.29 -14.20
C HIS A 198 -17.37 -14.87 -12.80
N GLY A 199 -18.29 -14.34 -11.99
CA GLY A 199 -18.03 -14.08 -10.57
C GLY A 199 -16.96 -13.03 -10.29
N ILE A 200 -16.70 -12.08 -11.21
CA ILE A 200 -15.81 -10.95 -10.95
C ILE A 200 -16.49 -10.05 -9.92
N LEU A 201 -16.06 -10.15 -8.67
CA LEU A 201 -16.57 -9.33 -7.58
C LEU A 201 -15.91 -7.95 -7.64
N VAL A 202 -16.66 -6.97 -8.12
CA VAL A 202 -16.27 -5.55 -8.10
C VAL A 202 -16.83 -4.92 -6.83
N TYR A 203 -15.95 -4.49 -5.92
CA TYR A 203 -16.33 -3.74 -4.72
C TYR A 203 -15.99 -2.26 -4.92
N PRO A 204 -16.97 -1.41 -5.28
CA PRO A 204 -16.72 0.02 -5.41
C PRO A 204 -16.35 0.60 -4.04
N PHE A 205 -15.21 1.29 -3.95
CA PHE A 205 -14.80 2.01 -2.75
C PHE A 205 -15.56 3.35 -2.71
N THR A 206 -16.22 3.62 -1.59
CA THR A 206 -16.62 4.99 -1.25
C THR A 206 -16.11 5.33 0.15
N PRO A 207 -15.75 6.61 0.43
CA PRO A 207 -15.23 7.02 1.73
C PRO A 207 -16.15 6.69 2.91
N GLU A 208 -17.47 6.59 2.69
CA GLU A 208 -18.43 6.22 3.74
C GLU A 208 -18.41 4.72 4.10
N ARG A 209 -17.74 3.87 3.31
CA ARG A 209 -17.70 2.40 3.50
C ARG A 209 -16.51 1.89 4.30
N PHE A 210 -15.88 2.74 5.14
CA PHE A 210 -14.79 2.33 6.04
C PHE A 210 -15.14 1.14 6.96
N SER A 211 -16.42 0.87 7.23
CA SER A 211 -16.90 -0.32 7.96
C SER A 211 -16.91 -1.62 7.14
N GLU A 212 -16.69 -1.55 5.83
CA GLU A 212 -16.69 -2.70 4.92
C GLU A 212 -15.29 -3.24 4.63
N LEU A 213 -14.21 -2.66 5.17
CA LEU A 213 -12.87 -3.29 5.11
C LEU A 213 -12.88 -4.74 5.64
N GLU A 214 -13.68 -5.00 6.68
CA GLU A 214 -13.89 -6.34 7.23
C GLU A 214 -14.70 -7.25 6.26
N GLN A 215 -15.60 -6.66 5.45
CA GLN A 215 -16.30 -7.35 4.36
C GLN A 215 -15.43 -7.54 3.12
N ILE A 216 -14.45 -6.66 2.84
CA ILE A 216 -13.46 -6.80 1.77
C ILE A 216 -12.43 -7.86 2.15
N GLU A 217 -11.97 -7.91 3.40
CA GLU A 217 -11.15 -9.02 3.88
C GLU A 217 -11.93 -10.33 3.86
N LYS A 218 -13.21 -10.30 4.24
CA LYS A 218 -14.10 -11.45 4.11
C LYS A 218 -14.34 -11.84 2.64
N ALA A 219 -14.48 -10.88 1.74
CA ALA A 219 -14.62 -11.11 0.31
C ALA A 219 -13.31 -11.63 -0.29
N LYS A 220 -12.15 -11.11 0.10
CA LYS A 220 -10.81 -11.68 -0.18
C LYS A 220 -10.70 -13.13 0.28
N ARG A 221 -11.30 -13.46 1.43
CA ARG A 221 -11.36 -14.81 2.02
C ARG A 221 -12.35 -15.74 1.31
N GLU A 222 -13.44 -15.21 0.76
CA GLU A 222 -14.48 -15.97 0.02
C GLU A 222 -14.15 -16.08 -1.49
N ALA A 223 -13.44 -15.10 -2.05
CA ALA A 223 -12.98 -14.97 -3.44
C ALA A 223 -11.68 -15.76 -3.75
N GLN A 224 -11.12 -16.48 -2.78
CA GLN A 224 -9.97 -17.36 -3.02
C GLN A 224 -10.28 -18.55 -3.95
N THR A 225 -11.52 -18.66 -4.44
CA THR A 225 -11.83 -19.42 -5.64
C THR A 225 -11.60 -18.57 -6.90
N LEU A 226 -10.77 -19.12 -7.76
CA LEU A 226 -10.10 -18.52 -8.92
C LEU A 226 -10.97 -17.98 -10.04
N GLU A 227 -12.27 -18.19 -9.93
CA GLU A 227 -13.23 -17.64 -10.87
C GLU A 227 -13.35 -16.12 -10.64
N SER A 228 -13.10 -15.62 -9.42
CA SER A 228 -13.22 -14.21 -9.12
C SER A 228 -11.90 -13.43 -9.27
N ILE A 229 -11.82 -12.55 -10.28
CA ILE A 229 -10.85 -11.44 -10.28
C ILE A 229 -11.34 -10.46 -9.23
N LEU A 230 -10.62 -10.36 -8.11
CA LEU A 230 -10.98 -9.41 -7.07
C LEU A 230 -10.40 -8.03 -7.39
N VAL A 231 -11.30 -7.09 -7.70
CA VAL A 231 -10.99 -5.67 -7.85
C VAL A 231 -11.12 -5.03 -6.46
N THR A 232 -10.00 -4.55 -5.93
CA THR A 232 -9.85 -4.09 -4.53
C THR A 232 -9.60 -2.61 -4.40
N GLY A 233 -9.68 -1.87 -5.50
CA GLY A 233 -9.68 -0.42 -5.52
C GLY A 233 -10.58 0.11 -6.63
N ASP A 234 -10.77 1.43 -6.67
CA ASP A 234 -11.61 2.10 -7.68
C ASP A 234 -11.01 2.06 -9.10
N HIS A 235 -9.72 1.70 -9.18
CA HIS A 235 -8.98 1.46 -10.41
C HIS A 235 -8.00 0.29 -10.20
N ASP A 236 -8.15 -0.77 -10.98
CA ASP A 236 -7.25 -1.92 -10.97
C ASP A 236 -6.83 -2.29 -12.40
N LEU A 237 -5.61 -2.79 -12.54
CA LEU A 237 -5.08 -3.27 -13.82
C LEU A 237 -4.55 -4.69 -13.65
N VAL A 238 -5.19 -5.65 -14.32
CA VAL A 238 -4.77 -7.05 -14.32
C VAL A 238 -4.12 -7.38 -15.66
N ILE A 239 -2.85 -7.75 -15.68
CA ILE A 239 -2.12 -8.02 -16.94
C ILE A 239 -1.74 -9.49 -17.03
N GLY A 240 -2.05 -10.12 -18.16
CA GLY A 240 -1.58 -11.47 -18.49
C GLY A 240 -1.29 -11.67 -19.98
N LYS A 241 -0.59 -12.76 -20.32
CA LYS A 241 -0.22 -13.11 -21.70
C LYS A 241 -1.11 -14.23 -22.23
N TYR A 242 -1.80 -14.01 -23.33
CA TYR A 242 -2.63 -15.05 -23.95
C TYR A 242 -1.80 -15.95 -24.88
N GLY A 243 -1.96 -17.28 -24.79
CA GLY A 243 -1.15 -18.26 -25.57
C GLY A 243 -1.94 -19.35 -26.30
N GLU A 244 -1.39 -19.84 -27.42
CA GLU A 244 -2.01 -20.77 -28.39
C GLU A 244 -2.13 -22.24 -27.94
N LYS A 245 -1.51 -22.63 -26.81
CA LYS A 245 -1.65 -23.97 -26.22
C LYS A 245 -1.83 -23.86 -24.71
N MET A 246 -3.09 -23.98 -24.28
CA MET A 246 -3.61 -23.68 -22.94
C MET A 246 -3.37 -22.21 -22.55
N GLY A 247 -4.41 -21.39 -22.69
CA GLY A 247 -4.40 -19.96 -22.38
C GLY A 247 -4.18 -19.70 -20.90
N ARG A 248 -2.91 -19.63 -20.48
CA ARG A 248 -2.51 -19.28 -19.10
C ARG A 248 -2.59 -17.77 -18.89
N LEU A 249 -3.45 -17.31 -17.98
CA LEU A 249 -3.43 -15.93 -17.50
C LEU A 249 -2.48 -15.83 -16.30
N PHE A 250 -1.38 -15.09 -16.42
CA PHE A 250 -0.64 -14.64 -15.24
C PHE A 250 -1.37 -13.40 -14.71
N ILE A 251 -1.72 -13.37 -13.43
CA ILE A 251 -2.34 -12.22 -12.78
C ILE A 251 -1.30 -11.64 -11.83
N HIS A 252 -0.94 -10.38 -12.04
CA HIS A 252 -0.15 -9.62 -11.08
C HIS A 252 -1.09 -8.63 -10.38
N SER A 253 -1.25 -8.73 -9.06
CA SER A 253 -1.84 -7.68 -8.24
C SER A 253 -0.81 -6.55 -8.05
N ASN A 254 -1.22 -5.29 -7.96
CA ASN A 254 -0.37 -4.09 -7.80
C ASN A 254 0.34 -3.57 -9.07
N VAL A 255 -0.17 -3.87 -10.27
CA VAL A 255 0.37 -3.30 -11.53
C VAL A 255 0.23 -1.78 -11.59
N VAL A 256 -0.87 -1.23 -11.05
CA VAL A 256 -1.12 0.21 -10.98
C VAL A 256 0.05 0.92 -10.31
N GLU A 257 0.34 0.58 -9.06
CA GLU A 257 1.45 1.17 -8.27
C GLU A 257 2.78 1.06 -9.03
N ALA A 258 3.07 -0.09 -9.63
CA ALA A 258 4.31 -0.28 -10.37
C ALA A 258 4.41 0.60 -11.64
N ILE A 259 3.32 0.78 -12.39
CA ILE A 259 3.28 1.71 -13.53
C ILE A 259 3.46 3.14 -13.05
N GLU A 260 2.83 3.51 -11.93
CA GLU A 260 2.97 4.85 -11.37
C GLU A 260 4.40 5.17 -10.92
N GLU A 261 5.13 4.17 -10.42
CA GLU A 261 6.49 4.32 -9.89
C GLU A 261 7.57 4.18 -10.95
N HIS A 262 7.40 3.24 -11.89
CA HIS A 262 8.45 2.84 -12.82
C HIS A 262 8.08 3.08 -14.29
N GLY A 263 6.83 3.45 -14.58
CA GLY A 263 6.33 3.72 -15.92
C GLY A 263 6.60 2.54 -16.85
N ILE A 264 7.09 2.82 -18.06
CA ILE A 264 7.36 1.79 -19.08
C ILE A 264 8.36 0.70 -18.62
N LEU A 265 9.20 0.96 -17.60
CA LEU A 265 10.24 0.03 -17.18
C LEU A 265 9.68 -1.27 -16.59
N VAL A 266 8.42 -1.30 -16.17
CA VAL A 266 7.75 -2.51 -15.66
C VAL A 266 7.44 -3.52 -16.76
N TYR A 267 7.38 -3.10 -18.03
CA TYR A 267 7.20 -4.02 -19.15
C TYR A 267 8.41 -4.97 -19.24
N PRO A 268 8.21 -6.30 -19.45
CA PRO A 268 6.99 -6.99 -19.89
C PRO A 268 6.05 -7.52 -18.78
N PHE A 269 5.97 -6.85 -17.62
CA PHE A 269 5.07 -7.23 -16.52
C PHE A 269 5.22 -8.70 -16.07
N THR A 270 6.44 -9.24 -16.19
CA THR A 270 6.75 -10.61 -15.76
C THR A 270 7.29 -10.62 -14.33
N PRO A 271 7.09 -11.71 -13.55
CA PRO A 271 7.66 -11.84 -12.21
C PRO A 271 9.18 -11.58 -12.17
N GLU A 272 9.90 -12.04 -13.20
CA GLU A 272 11.33 -11.79 -13.34
C GLU A 272 11.64 -10.30 -13.47
N ARG A 273 10.83 -9.56 -14.23
CA ARG A 273 11.02 -8.12 -14.43
C ARG A 273 10.75 -7.33 -13.16
N PHE A 274 9.71 -7.69 -12.41
CA PHE A 274 9.45 -7.11 -11.09
C PHE A 274 10.60 -7.39 -10.12
N SER A 275 11.13 -8.63 -10.10
CA SER A 275 12.29 -8.98 -9.27
C SER A 275 13.55 -8.20 -9.67
N GLU A 276 13.80 -8.00 -10.97
CA GLU A 276 14.90 -7.15 -11.45
C GLU A 276 14.76 -5.71 -10.98
N LEU A 277 13.55 -5.12 -11.07
CA LEU A 277 13.30 -3.76 -10.62
C LEU A 277 13.52 -3.62 -9.12
N GLU A 278 13.02 -4.56 -8.32
CA GLU A 278 13.25 -4.60 -6.87
C GLU A 278 14.75 -4.66 -6.54
N GLN A 279 15.52 -5.47 -7.27
CA GLN A 279 16.97 -5.54 -7.10
C GLN A 279 17.66 -4.21 -7.46
N ILE A 280 17.22 -3.54 -8.53
CA ILE A 280 17.71 -2.21 -8.91
C ILE A 280 17.38 -1.19 -7.82
N GLU A 281 16.16 -1.19 -7.28
CA GLU A 281 15.77 -0.31 -6.19
C GLU A 281 16.59 -0.55 -4.93
N LYS A 282 16.76 -1.82 -4.55
CA LYS A 282 17.57 -2.22 -3.42
C LYS A 282 19.01 -1.75 -3.60
N ALA A 283 19.61 -1.99 -4.77
CA ALA A 283 20.95 -1.52 -5.09
C ALA A 283 21.05 0.02 -5.03
N LYS A 284 20.03 0.75 -5.49
CA LYS A 284 19.97 2.22 -5.35
C LYS A 284 19.93 2.66 -3.88
N ARG A 285 19.11 2.02 -3.04
CA ARG A 285 19.06 2.30 -1.58
C ARG A 285 20.40 1.96 -0.92
N GLU A 286 21.01 0.84 -1.29
CA GLU A 286 22.32 0.40 -0.81
C GLU A 286 23.49 1.25 -1.33
N ALA A 287 23.34 1.94 -2.46
CA ALA A 287 24.31 2.90 -3.00
C ALA A 287 24.05 4.35 -2.58
N GLN A 288 22.87 4.67 -2.03
CA GLN A 288 22.45 6.01 -1.61
C GLN A 288 23.51 6.72 -0.75
N THR A 289 23.86 7.94 -1.14
CA THR A 289 24.69 8.88 -0.37
C THR A 289 23.92 10.17 -0.13
N LEU A 290 24.41 11.03 0.76
CA LEU A 290 23.77 12.33 1.01
C LEU A 290 23.76 13.18 -0.26
N GLU A 291 24.85 13.14 -1.01
CA GLU A 291 25.04 13.85 -2.27
C GLU A 291 24.07 13.34 -3.34
N SER A 292 23.83 12.03 -3.43
CA SER A 292 22.85 11.47 -4.37
C SER A 292 21.42 11.95 -4.14
N ILE A 293 21.12 12.44 -2.93
CA ILE A 293 19.82 12.97 -2.54
C ILE A 293 19.78 14.49 -2.76
N LEU A 294 20.80 15.21 -2.28
CA LEU A 294 20.76 16.67 -2.16
C LEU A 294 21.46 17.42 -3.31
N VAL A 295 22.14 16.74 -4.23
CA VAL A 295 22.83 17.37 -5.36
C VAL A 295 22.05 17.13 -6.66
N THR A 296 21.79 18.17 -7.44
CA THR A 296 21.21 18.06 -8.79
C THR A 296 21.79 19.13 -9.71
N GLY A 297 22.52 18.71 -10.75
CA GLY A 297 23.24 19.65 -11.62
C GLY A 297 24.22 20.51 -10.80
N ASP A 298 24.07 21.83 -10.92
CA ASP A 298 24.87 22.82 -10.18
C ASP A 298 24.28 23.17 -8.80
N HIS A 299 23.16 22.55 -8.40
CA HIS A 299 22.55 22.73 -7.08
C HIS A 299 23.19 21.78 -6.05
N ASP A 300 24.35 22.16 -5.53
CA ASP A 300 25.15 21.39 -4.58
C ASP A 300 25.24 22.00 -3.16
N PHE A 301 24.37 22.97 -2.86
CA PHE A 301 24.37 23.70 -1.59
C PHE A 301 22.98 23.84 -0.96
N VAL A 302 22.96 24.17 0.32
CA VAL A 302 21.80 24.65 1.08
C VAL A 302 22.09 26.06 1.64
N ILE A 303 21.07 26.76 2.10
CA ILE A 303 21.17 28.08 2.70
C ILE A 303 21.15 27.95 4.23
N GLY A 304 22.19 28.47 4.88
CA GLY A 304 22.27 28.62 6.32
C GLY A 304 21.38 29.76 6.84
N LYS A 305 21.24 29.85 8.16
CA LYS A 305 20.29 30.78 8.78
C LYS A 305 20.67 32.26 8.56
N ASP A 306 21.94 32.54 8.37
CA ASP A 306 22.51 33.86 8.07
C ASP A 306 22.58 34.16 6.56
N GLY A 307 22.05 33.26 5.73
CA GLY A 307 22.10 33.37 4.27
C GLY A 307 23.37 32.80 3.65
N GLU A 308 24.27 32.20 4.44
CA GLU A 308 25.48 31.57 3.93
C GLU A 308 25.15 30.34 3.06
N LYS A 309 25.90 30.12 1.97
CA LYS A 309 25.79 28.90 1.18
C LYS A 309 26.65 27.81 1.83
N ILE A 310 26.02 26.71 2.23
CA ILE A 310 26.68 25.55 2.83
C ILE A 310 26.69 24.45 1.78
N LEU A 311 27.87 23.96 1.40
CA LEU A 311 27.98 22.87 0.43
C LEU A 311 27.44 21.58 1.04
N VAL A 312 26.78 20.75 0.22
CA VAL A 312 26.28 19.44 0.64
C VAL A 312 27.42 18.54 1.13
N SER A 313 28.62 18.69 0.56
CA SER A 313 29.83 17.99 1.03
C SER A 313 30.16 18.28 2.49
N ASP A 314 29.85 19.48 3.00
CA ASP A 314 30.11 19.88 4.38
C ASP A 314 29.06 19.31 5.36
N LEU A 315 28.00 18.70 4.82
CA LEU A 315 26.95 18.02 5.57
C LEU A 315 27.18 16.51 5.68
N VAL A 316 28.10 15.96 4.89
CA VAL A 316 28.46 14.52 4.92
C VAL A 316 28.95 14.14 6.32
N GLY A 317 28.49 12.99 6.83
CA GLY A 317 28.79 12.55 8.19
C GLY A 317 27.90 13.14 9.28
N LYS A 318 26.93 14.01 8.95
CA LYS A 318 25.92 14.51 9.89
C LYS A 318 24.59 13.74 9.74
N ASN A 319 23.80 13.71 10.81
CA ASN A 319 22.39 13.32 10.74
C ASN A 319 21.61 14.49 10.16
N ILE A 320 20.88 14.27 9.07
CA ILE A 320 20.09 15.30 8.40
C ILE A 320 18.61 14.92 8.49
N LEU A 321 17.78 15.83 9.00
CA LEU A 321 16.33 15.77 8.87
C LEU A 321 15.89 16.65 7.71
N LEU A 322 15.20 16.06 6.72
CA LEU A 322 14.51 16.83 5.69
C LEU A 322 13.10 17.14 6.19
N TYR A 323 12.76 18.42 6.27
CA TYR A 323 11.51 18.90 6.84
C TYR A 323 10.63 19.53 5.76
N PHE A 324 9.66 18.76 5.27
CA PHE A 324 8.66 19.21 4.30
C PHE A 324 7.49 19.88 5.03
N SER A 325 7.35 21.18 4.84
CA SER A 325 6.37 22.00 5.54
C SER A 325 6.05 23.28 4.76
N ALA A 326 5.07 24.05 5.21
CA ALA A 326 4.69 25.34 4.62
C ALA A 326 4.03 26.26 5.65
N HIS A 327 4.08 27.57 5.40
CA HIS A 327 3.36 28.58 6.17
C HIS A 327 1.84 28.40 6.08
N TRP A 328 1.29 28.03 4.92
CA TRP A 328 -0.16 27.87 4.79
C TRP A 328 -0.72 26.63 5.52
N CYS A 329 0.13 25.79 6.12
CA CYS A 329 -0.24 24.55 6.79
C CYS A 329 -0.47 24.75 8.31
N PRO A 330 -1.72 24.70 8.81
CA PRO A 330 -2.00 24.92 10.24
C PRO A 330 -1.37 23.87 11.18
N PRO A 331 -1.34 22.55 10.85
CA PRO A 331 -0.62 21.56 11.65
C PRO A 331 0.88 21.82 11.74
N CYS A 332 1.46 22.53 10.76
CA CYS A 332 2.88 22.84 10.71
C CYS A 332 3.29 23.93 11.70
N HIS A 333 2.42 24.91 11.94
CA HIS A 333 2.65 25.95 12.95
C HIS A 333 2.60 25.42 14.38
N THR A 334 1.77 24.40 14.62
CA THR A 334 1.57 23.83 15.97
C THR A 334 2.58 22.75 16.30
N PHE A 335 3.44 22.34 15.34
CA PHE A 335 4.44 21.31 15.52
C PHE A 335 5.71 21.81 16.21
N THR A 336 5.58 22.27 17.47
CA THR A 336 6.71 22.76 18.28
C THR A 336 7.72 21.66 18.63
N LYS A 337 7.30 20.39 18.54
CA LYS A 337 8.10 19.21 18.92
C LYS A 337 9.42 19.12 18.17
N LEU A 338 9.46 19.52 16.91
CA LEU A 338 10.71 19.53 16.14
C LEU A 338 11.72 20.53 16.70
N LYS A 339 11.27 21.75 17.02
CA LYS A 339 12.14 22.79 17.60
C LYS A 339 12.67 22.38 18.97
N GLU A 340 11.79 21.90 19.85
CA GLU A 340 12.15 21.37 21.18
C GLU A 340 13.19 20.24 21.08
N ALA A 341 12.96 19.28 20.17
CA ALA A 341 13.87 18.17 19.97
C ALA A 341 15.21 18.59 19.38
N TYR A 342 15.19 19.47 18.38
CA TYR A 342 16.39 20.00 17.74
C TYR A 342 17.29 20.71 18.75
N GLU A 343 16.73 21.61 19.57
CA GLU A 343 17.46 22.31 20.63
C GLU A 343 18.04 21.33 21.66
N THR A 344 17.25 20.34 22.08
CA THR A 344 17.69 19.30 23.04
C THR A 344 18.87 18.48 22.51
N ILE A 345 18.84 18.11 21.23
CA ILE A 345 19.88 17.30 20.59
C ILE A 345 21.13 18.13 20.33
N LYS A 346 20.97 19.37 19.86
CA LYS A 346 22.08 20.32 19.66
C LYS A 346 22.79 20.66 20.97
N ALA A 347 22.06 20.84 22.07
CA ALA A 347 22.65 21.12 23.38
C ALA A 347 23.58 19.99 23.89
N LYS A 348 23.39 18.76 23.41
CA LYS A 348 24.26 17.61 23.68
C LYS A 348 25.42 17.48 22.70
N ASN A 349 25.68 18.50 21.88
CA ASN A 349 26.60 18.48 20.74
C ASN A 349 26.31 17.34 19.75
N GLY A 350 25.02 16.96 19.61
CA GLY A 350 24.60 15.97 18.64
C GLY A 350 24.81 16.45 17.21
N PRO A 351 25.29 15.60 16.29
CA PRO A 351 25.56 15.98 14.89
C PRO A 351 24.27 16.02 14.07
N LEU A 352 23.27 16.79 14.51
CA LEU A 352 21.98 16.96 13.84
C LEU A 352 21.94 18.27 13.05
N GLY A 353 21.57 18.17 11.78
CA GLY A 353 21.14 19.25 10.92
C GLY A 353 19.69 19.05 10.49
N VAL A 354 18.98 20.15 10.25
CA VAL A 354 17.64 20.14 9.66
C VAL A 354 17.70 20.99 8.39
N ILE A 355 17.11 20.50 7.31
CA ILE A 355 16.95 21.24 6.05
C ILE A 355 15.44 21.40 5.84
N PHE A 356 14.98 22.65 5.87
CA PHE A 356 13.62 23.01 5.51
C PHE A 356 13.44 22.84 4.00
N ILE A 357 12.30 22.30 3.61
CA ILE A 357 11.88 22.12 2.22
C ILE A 357 10.48 22.71 2.10
N SER A 358 10.41 23.96 1.70
CA SER A 358 9.15 24.69 1.68
C SER A 358 8.18 24.19 0.62
N SER A 359 6.91 24.12 1.02
CA SER A 359 5.78 23.98 0.11
C SER A 359 4.95 25.25 -0.04
N ASP A 360 5.47 26.39 0.40
CA ASP A 360 4.88 27.69 0.16
C ASP A 360 4.86 28.05 -1.32
N HIS A 361 3.85 28.83 -1.69
CA HIS A 361 3.64 29.32 -3.06
C HIS A 361 4.10 30.76 -3.25
N ASP A 362 4.50 31.41 -2.16
CA ASP A 362 4.84 32.82 -2.10
C ASP A 362 6.12 33.03 -1.29
N GLN A 363 6.99 33.92 -1.80
CA GLN A 363 8.30 34.20 -1.22
C GLN A 363 8.19 34.88 0.16
N ASP A 364 7.24 35.81 0.34
CA ASP A 364 7.11 36.56 1.59
C ASP A 364 6.62 35.62 2.71
N LEU A 365 5.64 34.75 2.41
CA LEU A 365 5.17 33.73 3.36
C LEU A 365 6.26 32.73 3.74
N PHE A 366 7.09 32.35 2.77
CA PHE A 366 8.25 31.50 3.00
C PHE A 366 9.26 32.17 3.93
N ASP A 367 9.64 33.42 3.63
CA ASP A 367 10.63 34.16 4.40
C ASP A 367 10.16 34.40 5.84
N ASP A 368 8.89 34.79 6.02
CA ASP A 368 8.27 34.98 7.34
C ASP A 368 8.27 33.69 8.17
N TYR A 369 7.96 32.55 7.55
CA TYR A 369 7.93 31.27 8.25
C TYR A 369 9.33 30.78 8.59
N PHE A 370 10.26 30.83 7.64
CA PHE A 370 11.66 30.44 7.84
C PHE A 370 12.36 31.35 8.86
N ALA A 371 11.95 32.62 8.99
CA ALA A 371 12.43 33.53 10.03
C ALA A 371 12.27 32.94 11.44
N THR A 372 11.24 32.13 11.69
CA THR A 372 10.95 31.50 12.99
C THR A 372 11.82 30.28 13.34
N MET A 373 12.57 29.77 12.35
CA MET A 373 13.35 28.53 12.43
C MET A 373 14.85 28.81 12.69
N SER A 374 15.57 27.79 13.17
CA SER A 374 16.99 27.87 13.57
C SER A 374 17.92 26.96 12.74
N TRP A 375 17.48 26.56 11.54
CA TRP A 375 18.16 25.56 10.72
C TRP A 375 18.29 26.01 9.26
N MET A 376 18.78 25.12 8.39
CA MET A 376 19.09 25.38 6.99
C MET A 376 17.85 25.21 6.11
N ASP A 377 17.94 25.66 4.86
CA ASP A 377 16.86 25.61 3.86
C ASP A 377 17.40 25.33 2.46
N PHE A 378 16.54 24.90 1.56
CA PHE A 378 16.76 25.14 0.14
C PHE A 378 16.37 26.58 -0.26
N PRO A 379 16.98 27.12 -1.32
CA PRO A 379 16.43 28.30 -1.98
C PRO A 379 14.92 28.16 -2.24
N PHE A 380 14.17 29.25 -2.11
CA PHE A 380 12.75 29.22 -2.49
C PHE A 380 12.59 28.82 -3.95
N GLY A 381 11.65 27.91 -4.23
CA GLY A 381 11.41 27.38 -5.57
C GLY A 381 12.47 26.39 -6.10
N ASP A 382 13.36 25.88 -5.25
CA ASP A 382 14.39 24.92 -5.66
C ASP A 382 13.80 23.65 -6.32
N GLU A 383 14.32 23.30 -7.50
CA GLU A 383 13.85 22.19 -8.33
C GLU A 383 14.03 20.82 -7.66
N ARG A 384 14.97 20.70 -6.72
CA ARG A 384 15.23 19.46 -5.98
C ARG A 384 14.02 19.05 -5.16
N LYS A 385 13.16 19.99 -4.72
CA LYS A 385 11.93 19.68 -3.97
C LYS A 385 11.09 18.61 -4.65
N ALA A 386 10.81 18.76 -5.95
CA ALA A 386 9.95 17.83 -6.68
C ALA A 386 10.56 16.41 -6.72
N SER A 387 11.87 16.33 -6.94
CA SER A 387 12.61 15.06 -6.94
C SER A 387 12.62 14.41 -5.56
N LEU A 388 12.80 15.19 -4.49
CA LEU A 388 12.79 14.71 -3.11
C LEU A 388 11.40 14.25 -2.66
N SER A 389 10.35 15.00 -3.00
CA SER A 389 8.97 14.60 -2.74
C SER A 389 8.64 13.26 -3.40
N ARG A 390 9.08 13.05 -4.64
CA ARG A 390 8.92 11.76 -5.33
C ARG A 390 9.75 10.65 -4.68
N LEU A 391 11.03 10.92 -4.40
CA LEU A 391 11.94 9.93 -3.80
C LEU A 391 11.43 9.39 -2.46
N PHE A 392 10.87 10.28 -1.62
CA PHE A 392 10.37 9.92 -0.29
C PHE A 392 8.86 9.73 -0.22
N LYS A 393 8.17 9.65 -1.37
CA LYS A 393 6.72 9.47 -1.48
C LYS A 393 5.93 10.44 -0.58
N VAL A 394 6.33 11.73 -0.58
CA VAL A 394 5.71 12.77 0.25
C VAL A 394 4.36 13.15 -0.35
N GLN A 395 3.29 12.53 0.17
CA GLN A 395 1.90 12.80 -0.26
C GLN A 395 1.28 14.01 0.46
N ALA A 396 1.75 14.33 1.66
CA ALA A 396 1.26 15.45 2.45
C ALA A 396 2.38 16.12 3.26
N ILE A 397 2.18 17.40 3.59
CA ILE A 397 3.11 18.14 4.45
C ILE A 397 2.72 18.03 5.92
N LEU A 398 3.56 17.29 6.64
CA LEU A 398 4.27 17.65 7.86
C LEU A 398 5.36 16.58 7.98
N THR A 399 6.10 16.38 6.90
CA THR A 399 6.86 15.14 6.68
C THR A 399 8.30 15.35 7.12
N LEU A 400 8.82 14.37 7.87
CA LEU A 400 10.20 14.35 8.33
C LEU A 400 10.88 13.06 7.87
N VAL A 401 11.92 13.23 7.06
CA VAL A 401 12.78 12.14 6.60
C VAL A 401 14.11 12.22 7.33
N SER A 402 14.55 11.11 7.91
CA SER A 402 15.83 10.99 8.61
C SER A 402 16.90 10.35 7.74
N ILE A 403 18.01 11.06 7.55
CA ILE A 403 19.21 10.60 6.84
C ILE A 403 20.37 10.51 7.83
N TRP A 404 21.03 9.36 7.86
CA TRP A 404 22.17 9.07 8.73
C TRP A 404 23.46 9.72 8.23
N PRO A 405 24.51 9.86 9.07
CA PRO A 405 25.87 10.20 8.69
C PRO A 405 26.42 9.49 7.44
N SER A 406 26.01 8.26 7.19
CA SER A 406 26.42 7.48 6.01
C SER A 406 25.74 7.93 4.71
N GLY A 407 24.79 8.87 4.77
CA GLY A 407 23.93 9.24 3.64
C GLY A 407 22.74 8.31 3.43
N LYS A 408 22.52 7.33 4.33
CA LYS A 408 21.40 6.37 4.26
C LYS A 408 20.15 6.92 4.91
N THR A 409 19.00 6.71 4.26
CA THR A 409 17.69 7.01 4.83
C THR A 409 17.39 5.98 5.89
N ILE A 410 17.14 6.44 7.11
CA ILE A 410 16.75 5.58 8.23
C ILE A 410 15.24 5.40 8.26
N THR A 411 14.49 6.48 8.08
CA THR A 411 13.03 6.44 8.07
C THR A 411 12.44 7.67 7.38
N ILE A 412 11.33 7.47 6.67
CA ILE A 412 10.47 8.55 6.15
C ILE A 412 9.36 8.94 7.14
N GLY A 413 9.24 8.20 8.26
CA GLY A 413 8.22 8.37 9.30
C GLY A 413 8.73 9.05 10.57
N ALA A 414 9.84 9.80 10.51
CA ALA A 414 10.48 10.39 11.69
C ALA A 414 9.54 11.33 12.46
N ARG A 415 8.57 11.95 11.76
CA ARG A 415 7.52 12.79 12.35
C ARG A 415 6.73 12.05 13.43
N ASN A 416 6.28 10.82 13.14
CA ASN A 416 5.46 10.06 14.08
C ASN A 416 6.29 9.62 15.29
N LEU A 417 7.54 9.21 15.07
CA LEU A 417 8.47 8.87 16.16
C LEU A 417 8.75 10.08 17.06
N MET A 418 8.91 11.27 16.46
CA MET A 418 9.10 12.52 17.18
C MET A 418 7.85 12.92 17.99
N LEU A 419 6.65 12.70 17.44
CA LEU A 419 5.41 12.95 18.17
C LEU A 419 5.28 12.04 19.40
N SER A 420 5.65 10.76 19.25
CA SER A 420 5.52 9.76 20.33
C SER A 420 6.60 9.88 21.40
N HIS A 421 7.86 10.15 21.02
CA HIS A 421 9.00 10.06 21.95
C HIS A 421 9.86 11.32 22.04
N GLY A 422 9.54 12.38 21.27
CA GLY A 422 10.28 13.63 21.23
C GLY A 422 11.76 13.42 20.91
N ALA A 423 12.63 14.16 21.59
CA ALA A 423 14.09 14.06 21.39
C ALA A 423 14.67 12.66 21.67
N LYS A 424 13.99 11.81 22.45
CA LYS A 424 14.46 10.45 22.74
C LYS A 424 14.42 9.54 21.51
N ALA A 425 13.56 9.87 20.54
CA ALA A 425 13.46 9.15 19.29
C ALA A 425 14.75 9.25 18.48
N PHE A 426 15.53 10.33 18.62
CA PHE A 426 16.80 10.47 17.92
C PHE A 426 17.77 9.36 18.36
N PRO A 427 18.42 8.66 17.41
CA PRO A 427 18.58 9.04 16.00
C PRO A 427 17.67 8.28 15.01
N PHE A 428 16.50 7.85 15.48
CA PHE A 428 15.41 7.22 14.73
C PHE A 428 15.71 5.83 14.18
N THR A 429 16.76 5.17 14.67
CA THR A 429 17.10 3.80 14.26
C THR A 429 16.16 2.78 14.90
N GLU A 430 16.03 1.61 14.26
CA GLU A 430 15.26 0.50 14.83
C GLU A 430 15.79 0.06 16.19
N GLU A 431 17.11 0.03 16.37
CA GLU A 431 17.75 -0.29 17.64
C GLU A 431 17.31 0.70 18.72
N ARG A 432 17.28 1.99 18.39
CA ARG A 432 16.85 3.01 19.35
C ARG A 432 15.37 2.88 19.69
N MET A 433 14.52 2.51 18.72
CA MET A 433 13.09 2.27 19.01
C MET A 433 12.91 1.08 19.96
N LYS A 434 13.64 -0.02 19.73
CA LYS A 434 13.64 -1.19 20.62
C LYS A 434 14.11 -0.85 22.04
N GLU A 435 15.11 0.03 22.18
CA GLU A 435 15.55 0.53 23.49
C GLU A 435 14.45 1.32 24.20
N ILE A 436 13.78 2.24 23.51
CA ILE A 436 12.69 3.05 24.08
C ILE A 436 11.53 2.14 24.53
N GLU A 437 11.13 1.17 23.73
CA GLU A 437 10.07 0.21 24.07
C GLU A 437 10.43 -0.63 25.31
N ALA A 438 11.70 -1.06 25.41
CA ALA A 438 12.19 -1.77 26.58
C ALA A 438 12.21 -0.89 27.84
N GLU A 439 12.62 0.38 27.71
CA GLU A 439 12.57 1.37 28.81
C GLU A 439 11.13 1.55 29.33
N ILE A 440 10.16 1.76 28.42
CA ILE A 440 8.73 1.91 28.76
C ILE A 440 8.21 0.64 29.46
N SER A 441 8.50 -0.53 28.90
CA SER A 441 8.07 -1.82 29.46
C SER A 441 8.64 -2.09 30.86
N LEU A 442 9.83 -1.55 31.17
CA LEU A 442 10.46 -1.67 32.49
C LEU A 442 9.86 -0.67 33.49
N GLU A 443 9.49 0.53 33.06
CA GLU A 443 8.79 1.52 33.90
C GLU A 443 7.40 1.01 34.30
N GLU A 444 6.63 0.49 33.35
CA GLU A 444 5.31 -0.11 33.62
C GLU A 444 5.35 -1.30 34.59
N LYS A 445 6.47 -2.03 34.63
CA LYS A 445 6.70 -3.14 35.57
C LYS A 445 7.14 -2.69 36.96
N LYS A 446 7.64 -1.46 37.10
CA LYS A 446 8.02 -0.88 38.40
C LYS A 446 6.83 -0.20 39.08
N GLU A 447 5.83 0.22 38.30
CA GLU A 447 4.59 0.83 38.81
C GLU A 447 3.50 -0.18 39.18
N LYS A 448 3.67 -1.46 38.83
CA LYS A 448 2.84 -2.60 39.26
C LYS A 448 3.53 -3.37 40.39
#